data_AF-A0A7D5YTA5-F1
#
_entry.id   AF-A0A7D5YTA5-F1
#
_cell.length_a   1.000
_cell.length_b   1.000
_cell.length_c   1.000
_cell.angle_alpha   90.00
_cell.angle_beta   90.00
_cell.angle_gamma   90.00
#
_symmetry.space_group_name_H-M   'P 1'
#
loop_
_entity.id
_entity.type
_entity.pdbx_description
1 polymer ?
#
loop_
_entity_poly.entity_id
_entity_poly.type
_entity_poly.pdbx_seq_one_letter_code
_entity_poly.pdbx_strand_id
1 'polypeptide(L)'
;MLEKIRQGFGYHHLRISDPVSSAIFFHREIKAFLKHYVRMGEPSVFGKVSKYYATIETNKWGALYLHGLMWLHGNTYLPTLLEDAYREEEEEYQRKIYKCIDDVFYEVGAKYAGAQ
;
A
#
# COMPACT_ATOMS: atom_id res chain seq x y z
N MET A 1 -18.40 2.02 -34.31
CA MET A 1 -17.05 1.78 -33.74
C MET A 1 -16.93 2.34 -32.32
N LEU A 2 -17.29 3.61 -32.11
CA LEU A 2 -17.36 4.25 -30.78
C LEU A 2 -18.36 3.59 -29.80
N GLU A 3 -19.46 3.02 -30.30
CA GLU A 3 -20.42 2.26 -29.49
C GLU A 3 -19.86 0.95 -28.91
N LYS A 4 -18.97 0.26 -29.63
CA LYS A 4 -18.28 -0.94 -29.13
C LYS A 4 -17.27 -0.60 -28.05
N ILE A 5 -16.60 0.55 -28.17
CA ILE A 5 -15.70 1.08 -27.13
C ILE A 5 -16.51 1.49 -25.90
N ARG A 6 -17.68 2.12 -26.08
CA ARG A 6 -18.60 2.47 -24.98
C ARG A 6 -19.17 1.24 -24.27
N GLN A 7 -19.46 0.15 -25.00
CA GLN A 7 -19.83 -1.14 -24.41
C GLN A 7 -18.67 -1.78 -23.63
N GLY A 8 -17.42 -1.68 -24.12
CA GLY A 8 -16.23 -2.13 -23.41
C GLY A 8 -16.01 -1.40 -22.08
N PHE A 9 -16.22 -0.09 -22.04
CA PHE A 9 -16.15 0.70 -20.79
C PHE A 9 -17.32 0.43 -19.82
N GLY A 10 -18.50 0.07 -20.33
CA GLY A 10 -19.63 -0.37 -19.50
C GLY A 10 -19.35 -1.66 -18.71
N TYR A 11 -18.54 -2.58 -19.25
CA TYR A 11 -18.13 -3.80 -18.55
C TYR A 11 -17.10 -3.56 -17.45
N HIS A 12 -16.23 -2.55 -17.58
CA HIS A 12 -15.25 -2.21 -16.54
C HIS A 12 -15.88 -1.51 -15.33
N HIS A 13 -17.00 -0.81 -15.50
CA HIS A 13 -17.74 -0.20 -14.40
C HIS A 13 -18.59 -1.21 -13.60
N LEU A 14 -18.91 -2.38 -14.19
CA LEU A 14 -19.77 -3.39 -13.57
C LEU A 14 -19.04 -4.34 -12.62
N ARG A 15 -17.72 -4.24 -12.46
CA ARG A 15 -16.98 -5.08 -11.51
C ARG A 15 -17.05 -4.62 -10.05
N ILE A 16 -17.61 -3.43 -9.81
CA ILE A 16 -17.94 -2.90 -8.47
C ILE A 16 -19.38 -3.26 -8.07
N SER A 17 -20.19 -3.83 -8.99
CA SER A 17 -21.62 -4.09 -8.76
C SER A 17 -21.96 -5.44 -8.13
N ASP A 18 -21.03 -6.41 -8.16
CA ASP A 18 -21.16 -7.66 -7.42
C ASP A 18 -20.37 -7.60 -6.09
N PRO A 19 -21.04 -7.48 -4.93
CA PRO A 19 -20.38 -7.36 -3.64
C PRO A 19 -19.59 -8.64 -3.28
N VAL A 20 -19.99 -9.81 -3.77
CA VAL A 20 -19.29 -11.07 -3.49
C VAL A 20 -17.95 -11.12 -4.22
N SER A 21 -17.93 -10.83 -5.52
CA SER A 21 -16.69 -10.72 -6.29
C SER A 21 -15.75 -9.65 -5.73
N SER A 22 -16.30 -8.53 -5.28
CA SER A 22 -15.51 -7.46 -4.65
C SER A 22 -14.87 -7.91 -3.34
N ALA A 23 -15.59 -8.65 -2.49
CA ALA A 23 -15.04 -9.23 -1.26
C ALA A 23 -13.97 -10.30 -1.53
N ILE A 24 -14.18 -11.15 -2.54
CA ILE A 24 -13.21 -12.17 -2.95
C ILE A 24 -11.93 -11.51 -3.48
N PHE A 25 -12.07 -10.48 -4.32
CA PHE A 25 -10.94 -9.71 -4.83
C PHE A 25 -10.18 -9.04 -3.68
N PHE A 26 -10.88 -8.32 -2.81
CA PHE A 26 -10.27 -7.68 -1.64
C PHE A 26 -9.50 -8.69 -0.78
N HIS A 27 -10.08 -9.84 -0.47
CA HIS A 27 -9.40 -10.89 0.28
C HIS A 27 -8.11 -11.38 -0.40
N ARG A 28 -8.15 -11.60 -1.73
CA ARG A 28 -6.97 -12.03 -2.50
C ARG A 28 -5.87 -10.98 -2.46
N GLU A 29 -6.21 -9.72 -2.67
CA GLU A 29 -5.26 -8.60 -2.65
C GLU A 29 -4.65 -8.43 -1.25
N ILE A 30 -5.45 -8.45 -0.18
CA ILE A 30 -4.91 -8.34 1.19
C ILE A 30 -4.00 -9.52 1.52
N LYS A 31 -4.36 -10.75 1.11
CA LYS A 31 -3.51 -11.92 1.32
C LYS A 31 -2.20 -11.81 0.55
N ALA A 32 -2.23 -11.33 -0.69
CA ALA A 32 -1.03 -11.09 -1.49
C ALA A 32 -0.17 -9.98 -0.87
N PHE A 33 -0.78 -8.89 -0.42
CA PHE A 33 -0.11 -7.79 0.28
C PHE A 33 0.63 -8.29 1.53
N LEU A 34 -0.05 -9.01 2.42
CA LEU A 34 0.56 -9.55 3.64
C LEU A 34 1.68 -10.55 3.34
N LYS A 35 1.53 -11.35 2.30
CA LYS A 35 2.52 -12.36 1.92
C LYS A 35 3.76 -11.75 1.26
N HIS A 36 3.58 -10.85 0.30
CA HIS A 36 4.63 -10.42 -0.62
C HIS A 36 5.22 -9.05 -0.29
N TYR A 37 4.42 -8.16 0.30
CA TYR A 37 4.88 -6.81 0.68
C TYR A 37 5.26 -6.74 2.15
N VAL A 38 4.46 -7.32 3.05
CA VAL A 38 4.74 -7.31 4.49
C VAL A 38 5.78 -8.36 4.89
N ARG A 39 5.77 -9.54 4.24
CA ARG A 39 6.77 -10.61 4.40
C ARG A 39 7.20 -10.83 5.86
N MET A 40 6.24 -11.14 6.73
CA MET A 40 6.50 -11.29 8.18
C MET A 40 7.63 -12.30 8.44
N GLY A 41 8.61 -11.89 9.25
CA GLY A 41 9.82 -12.67 9.56
C GLY A 41 10.99 -12.48 8.58
N GLU A 42 10.75 -11.88 7.41
CA GLU A 42 11.75 -11.64 6.36
C GLU A 42 11.94 -10.14 6.10
N PRO A 43 13.01 -9.75 5.37
CA PRO A 43 13.12 -8.40 4.83
C PRO A 43 11.96 -8.09 3.87
N SER A 44 11.26 -7.00 4.13
CA SER A 44 10.09 -6.54 3.38
C SER A 44 10.29 -5.10 2.90
N VAL A 45 9.38 -4.58 2.07
CA VAL A 45 9.44 -3.15 1.66
C VAL A 45 9.26 -2.19 2.84
N PHE A 46 8.69 -2.69 3.94
CA PHE A 46 8.52 -1.96 5.20
C PHE A 46 9.66 -2.22 6.20
N GLY A 47 10.74 -2.91 5.78
CA GLY A 47 11.77 -3.42 6.68
C GLY A 47 11.40 -4.77 7.30
N LYS A 48 12.08 -5.16 8.39
CA LYS A 48 11.86 -6.46 9.03
C LYS A 48 10.62 -6.40 9.93
N VAL A 49 9.50 -6.95 9.46
CA VAL A 49 8.25 -7.02 10.22
C VAL A 49 8.28 -8.24 11.12
N SER A 50 8.20 -8.05 12.44
CA SER A 50 8.22 -9.16 13.41
C SER A 50 6.84 -9.78 13.60
N LYS A 51 5.80 -8.94 13.62
CA LYS A 51 4.40 -9.33 13.76
C LYS A 51 3.51 -8.30 13.06
N TYR A 52 2.30 -8.71 12.74
CA TYR A 52 1.22 -7.81 12.35
C TYR A 52 -0.08 -8.28 13.00
N TYR A 53 -0.99 -7.34 13.22
CA TYR A 53 -2.37 -7.58 13.55
C TYR A 53 -3.21 -6.85 12.52
N ALA A 54 -4.22 -7.50 11.94
CA ALA A 54 -5.08 -6.85 10.96
C ALA A 54 -6.52 -7.33 11.11
N THR A 55 -7.46 -6.39 10.96
CA THR A 55 -8.91 -6.65 10.95
C THR A 55 -9.52 -6.03 9.70
N ILE A 56 -10.62 -6.64 9.23
CA ILE A 56 -11.40 -6.15 8.10
C ILE A 56 -12.66 -5.52 8.67
N GLU A 57 -12.94 -4.30 8.25
CA GLU A 57 -14.15 -3.56 8.62
C GLU A 57 -14.94 -3.19 7.37
N THR A 58 -16.26 -3.11 7.51
CA THR A 58 -17.15 -2.65 6.46
C THR A 58 -17.78 -1.34 6.90
N ASN A 59 -17.68 -0.29 6.07
CA ASN A 59 -18.36 0.97 6.39
C ASN A 59 -19.88 0.87 6.17
N LYS A 60 -20.60 1.94 6.55
CA LYS A 60 -22.06 2.06 6.36
C LYS A 60 -22.54 1.99 4.90
N TRP A 61 -21.62 2.05 3.93
CA TRP A 61 -21.87 1.99 2.50
C TRP A 61 -21.38 0.69 1.86
N GLY A 62 -20.97 -0.31 2.65
CA GLY A 62 -20.56 -1.63 2.14
C GLY A 62 -19.12 -1.70 1.63
N ALA A 63 -18.31 -0.66 1.78
CA ALA A 63 -16.89 -0.68 1.40
C ALA A 63 -16.04 -1.37 2.47
N LEU A 64 -15.10 -2.20 2.02
CA LEU A 64 -14.19 -2.98 2.87
C LEU A 64 -12.89 -2.20 3.13
N TYR A 65 -12.50 -2.13 4.39
CA TYR A 65 -11.27 -1.49 4.86
C TYR A 65 -10.43 -2.49 5.64
N LEU A 66 -9.12 -2.40 5.48
CA LEU A 66 -8.17 -3.12 6.32
C LEU A 66 -7.62 -2.16 7.37
N HIS A 67 -7.85 -2.46 8.64
CA HIS A 67 -7.15 -1.82 9.75
C HIS A 67 -6.02 -2.72 10.19
N GLY A 68 -4.78 -2.31 9.96
CA GLY A 68 -3.59 -3.09 10.25
C GLY A 68 -2.61 -2.35 11.17
N LEU A 69 -2.01 -3.08 12.10
CA LEU A 69 -0.88 -2.64 12.93
C LEU A 69 0.31 -3.56 12.65
N MET A 70 1.49 -2.99 12.44
CA MET A 70 2.71 -3.72 12.10
C MET A 70 3.84 -3.35 13.06
N TRP A 71 4.55 -4.36 13.57
CA TRP A 71 5.73 -4.16 14.41
C TRP A 71 6.99 -4.32 13.59
N LEU A 72 7.69 -3.20 13.39
CA LEU A 72 8.95 -3.15 12.66
C LEU A 72 10.12 -3.36 13.63
N HIS A 73 11.02 -4.29 13.31
CA HIS A 73 12.22 -4.55 14.08
C HIS A 73 13.22 -3.40 13.89
N GLY A 74 13.82 -2.92 14.97
CA GLY A 74 14.77 -1.80 14.93
C GLY A 74 14.13 -0.42 14.81
N ASN A 75 12.80 -0.35 14.93
CA ASN A 75 12.05 0.89 14.82
C ASN A 75 11.97 1.68 16.14
N THR A 76 13.11 1.81 16.83
CA THR A 76 13.22 2.60 18.07
C THR A 76 13.24 4.10 17.80
N TYR A 77 13.47 4.51 16.55
CA TYR A 77 13.60 5.90 16.13
C TYR A 77 12.43 6.41 15.26
N LEU A 78 11.38 5.63 15.01
CA LEU A 78 10.20 6.16 14.29
C LEU A 78 9.59 7.41 14.93
N PRO A 79 9.47 7.50 16.27
CA PRO A 79 8.91 8.68 16.92
C PRO A 79 9.75 9.94 16.65
N THR A 80 11.06 9.79 16.54
CA THR A 80 12.01 10.88 16.26
C THR A 80 12.37 10.97 14.79
N LEU A 81 11.86 10.11 13.90
CA LEU A 81 12.30 10.01 12.49
C LEU A 81 12.19 11.35 11.75
N LEU A 82 11.10 12.08 11.99
CA LEU A 82 10.92 13.42 11.45
C LEU A 82 11.91 14.41 12.08
N GLU A 83 12.13 14.36 13.39
CA GLU A 83 13.05 15.24 14.11
C GLU A 83 14.52 14.99 13.71
N ASP A 84 14.90 13.72 13.53
CA ASP A 84 16.23 13.26 13.09
C ASP A 84 16.45 13.60 11.61
N ALA A 85 15.40 13.54 10.78
CA ALA A 85 15.46 13.96 9.38
C ALA A 85 15.67 15.48 9.20
N TYR A 86 15.52 16.29 10.26
CA TYR A 86 15.83 17.73 10.25
C TYR A 86 17.15 18.08 10.96
N ARG A 87 17.87 17.11 11.55
CA ARG A 87 19.18 17.36 12.18
C ARG A 87 20.28 17.47 11.11
N GLU A 88 20.91 18.65 11.02
CA GLU A 88 21.95 18.99 10.03
C GLU A 88 23.18 18.07 10.05
N GLU A 89 23.42 17.32 11.14
CA GLU A 89 24.63 16.50 11.33
C GLU A 89 24.60 15.14 10.60
N GLU A 90 23.46 14.70 10.04
CA GLU A 90 23.34 13.38 9.39
C GLU A 90 22.81 13.44 7.94
N GLU A 91 23.47 14.25 7.09
CA GLU A 91 23.12 14.41 5.67
C GLU A 91 22.94 13.08 4.91
N GLU A 92 23.76 12.05 5.22
CA GLU A 92 23.66 10.76 4.54
C GLU A 92 22.40 9.97 4.93
N TYR A 93 21.97 10.07 6.19
CA TYR A 93 20.75 9.44 6.69
C TYR A 93 19.51 10.13 6.10
N GLN A 94 19.49 11.46 6.12
CA GLN A 94 18.43 12.26 5.49
C GLN A 94 18.29 11.92 4.00
N ARG A 95 19.41 11.88 3.26
CA ARG A 95 19.42 11.52 1.84
C ARG A 95 18.86 10.13 1.59
N LYS A 96 19.13 9.16 2.47
CA LYS A 96 18.55 7.80 2.37
C LYS A 96 17.05 7.79 2.62
N ILE A 97 16.55 8.59 3.57
CA ILE A 97 15.10 8.75 3.81
C ILE A 97 14.42 9.42 2.62
N TYR A 98 14.94 10.56 2.15
CA TYR A 98 14.36 11.26 1.00
C TYR A 98 14.34 10.38 -0.24
N LYS A 99 15.43 9.65 -0.50
CA LYS A 99 15.47 8.69 -1.60
C LYS A 99 14.45 7.56 -1.43
N CYS A 100 14.28 7.02 -0.22
CA CYS A 100 13.26 6.00 0.05
C CYS A 100 11.85 6.52 -0.21
N ILE A 101 11.55 7.74 0.25
CA ILE A 101 10.29 8.43 0.00
C ILE A 101 10.09 8.61 -1.51
N ASP A 102 11.06 9.20 -2.20
CA ASP A 102 11.00 9.41 -3.64
C ASP A 102 10.84 8.09 -4.39
N ASP A 103 11.60 7.03 -4.07
CA ASP A 103 11.50 5.72 -4.72
C ASP A 103 10.08 5.13 -4.53
N VAL A 104 9.50 5.21 -3.32
CA VAL A 104 8.14 4.73 -3.04
C VAL A 104 7.09 5.56 -3.80
N PHE A 105 7.18 6.89 -3.77
CA PHE A 105 6.21 7.76 -4.45
C PHE A 105 6.39 7.78 -5.96
N TYR A 106 7.59 7.55 -6.47
CA TYR A 106 7.89 7.46 -7.90
C TYR A 106 7.50 6.10 -8.45
N GLU A 107 7.71 5.00 -7.72
CA GLU A 107 7.22 3.67 -8.14
C GLU A 107 5.69 3.64 -8.19
N VAL A 108 5.01 4.29 -7.24
CA VAL A 108 3.56 4.46 -7.24
C VAL A 108 3.12 5.44 -8.34
N GLY A 109 3.76 6.60 -8.43
CA GLY A 109 3.43 7.67 -9.37
C GLY A 109 3.66 7.29 -10.83
N ALA A 110 4.77 6.64 -11.16
CA ALA A 110 5.07 6.17 -12.52
C ALA A 110 4.09 5.08 -13.00
N LYS A 111 3.59 4.24 -12.07
CA LYS A 111 2.55 3.24 -12.38
C LYS A 111 1.20 3.87 -12.74
N TYR A 112 0.90 5.06 -12.21
CA TYR A 112 -0.32 5.80 -12.52
C TYR A 112 -0.14 6.87 -13.60
N ALA A 113 1.09 7.34 -13.84
CA ALA A 113 1.42 8.30 -14.90
C ALA A 113 1.69 7.64 -16.26
N GLY A 114 2.00 6.34 -16.30
CA GLY A 114 2.12 5.54 -17.53
C GLY A 114 0.80 4.95 -18.04
N ALA A 115 -0.33 5.27 -17.41
CA ALA A 115 -1.67 4.94 -17.88
C ALA A 115 -2.30 6.19 -18.54
N GLN A 116 -1.76 6.62 -19.66
CA GLN A 116 -2.42 7.48 -20.64
C GLN A 116 -2.33 6.83 -22.02
#